data_AF-A0A932SFB8-F1
#
_entry.id   AF-A0A932SFB8-F1
#
_cell.length_a   1.000
_cell.length_b   1.000
_cell.length_c   1.000
_cell.angle_alpha   90.00
_cell.angle_beta   90.00
_cell.angle_gamma   90.00
#
_symmetry.space_group_name_H-M   'P 1'
#
loop_
_entity.id
_entity.type
_entity.pdbx_description
1 polymer ?
#
loop_
_entity_poly.entity_id
_entity_poly.type
_entity_poly.pdbx_seq_one_letter_code
_entity_poly.pdbx_strand_id
1 'polypeptide(L)'
;MGSYPMAVLKFSWADTPYTNATPNNLTDSDAVINRLFFPLSLSWWGIAEYWQYCTFGTINLQGTQVFPWRKLSGMNAPTGPGQYTRFQLINQAVKQATAEGWPLDQFKGIVLWVAPTASNPQDAGSGAQSINGKSWCVLMESSNHDFYAHEFGHAMCFKHVWGTPPGAVALPAIYQDPYCVMAAQTYQGTTPTFSIPPDPNGPPSGDPFWASLAPMPAAASVYNEVADFAASHHVFQIGTVVANWQRSLTLRARDLTQGNNPVLAVAQAGPGMTGGRLAYLIELRRSKDWDRGMNAAGSTTAPPSGLVIHSLQNLDEYPNATPDLDTNPKVVYEGNFPLPLTGGDADWHSNSGDFVVRVDKVADDLSWVELTVGGADLLTAGAVTVDVAVGGNSALVEEGVEEDVPVFICGRGTYHFYIDHQQTQLTCTATAFGYDNPQFAWQVNGVAVPPAGGLIHVPVVATFPRPKSETTGTRNAALICNRSGNTLVLTADPNDGNYSLEIQATVTEGNPIASPAPPSSGKIFKQVKTILISWEKKYYDDVAACVKRVRDINQKYAKSKRWPGLNPGDPVTRVRLILDLMQEGLKESNPILVEQINRTLSTLSQTARRQRERR
;
A
#
# COMPACT_ATOMS: atom_id res chain seq x y z
N MET A 1 -26.62 3.91 -5.85
CA MET A 1 -26.71 2.91 -4.76
C MET A 1 -28.01 2.16 -4.95
N GLY A 2 -27.94 1.02 -5.64
CA GLY A 2 -29.02 0.06 -5.71
C GLY A 2 -29.30 -0.54 -4.33
N SER A 3 -30.58 -0.67 -3.98
CA SER A 3 -30.99 -1.49 -2.83
C SER A 3 -30.92 -2.97 -3.22
N TYR A 4 -30.35 -3.79 -2.34
CA TYR A 4 -30.21 -5.24 -2.45
C TYR A 4 -30.96 -5.94 -1.30
N PRO A 5 -32.30 -5.83 -1.24
CA PRO A 5 -33.06 -6.43 -0.16
C PRO A 5 -33.01 -7.96 -0.26
N MET A 6 -32.75 -8.63 0.86
CA MET A 6 -32.69 -10.10 0.96
C MET A 6 -33.88 -10.65 1.75
N ALA A 7 -34.39 -11.81 1.36
CA ALA A 7 -35.37 -12.55 2.16
C ALA A 7 -34.65 -13.59 3.03
N VAL A 8 -34.69 -13.46 4.35
CA VAL A 8 -34.10 -14.44 5.27
C VAL A 8 -35.23 -15.29 5.87
N LEU A 9 -35.31 -16.55 5.42
CA LEU A 9 -36.33 -17.51 5.82
C LEU A 9 -35.80 -18.32 7.01
N LYS A 10 -36.41 -18.18 8.20
CA LYS A 10 -36.04 -18.97 9.38
C LYS A 10 -36.87 -20.23 9.48
N PHE A 11 -36.23 -21.38 9.40
CA PHE A 11 -36.91 -22.67 9.38
C PHE A 11 -36.28 -23.69 10.33
N SER A 12 -37.10 -24.49 11.00
CA SER A 12 -36.63 -25.69 11.72
C SER A 12 -37.02 -26.96 10.99
N TRP A 13 -36.48 -28.08 11.46
CA TRP A 13 -36.97 -29.39 11.08
C TRP A 13 -38.42 -29.62 11.53
N ALA A 14 -39.16 -30.45 10.81
CA ALA A 14 -40.56 -30.74 11.08
C ALA A 14 -40.81 -31.28 12.50
N ASP A 15 -39.90 -32.12 12.97
CA ASP A 15 -39.90 -32.79 14.26
C ASP A 15 -39.29 -31.96 15.39
N THR A 16 -38.74 -30.78 15.12
CA THR A 16 -38.22 -29.88 16.16
C THR A 16 -39.37 -29.41 17.08
N PRO A 17 -39.27 -29.56 18.41
CA PRO A 17 -40.25 -29.01 19.35
C PRO A 17 -40.26 -27.48 19.35
N TYR A 18 -41.43 -26.88 19.61
CA TYR A 18 -41.59 -25.41 19.66
C TYR A 18 -42.12 -24.98 21.02
N THR A 19 -41.67 -23.82 21.48
CA THR A 19 -42.25 -23.09 22.61
C THR A 19 -42.50 -21.65 22.16
N ASN A 20 -43.73 -21.15 22.31
CA ASN A 20 -44.10 -19.78 21.93
C ASN A 20 -43.65 -19.38 20.50
N ALA A 21 -43.97 -20.23 19.52
CA ALA A 21 -43.60 -20.05 18.10
C ALA A 21 -42.09 -20.01 17.78
N THR A 22 -41.23 -20.38 18.74
CA THR A 22 -39.77 -20.47 18.54
C THR A 22 -39.33 -21.93 18.64
N PRO A 23 -38.42 -22.43 17.79
CA PRO A 23 -37.82 -23.75 17.94
C PRO A 23 -37.10 -23.88 19.29
N ASN A 24 -37.20 -25.04 19.92
CA ASN A 24 -36.40 -25.35 21.10
C ASN A 24 -34.96 -25.68 20.70
N ASN A 25 -34.02 -25.52 21.65
CA ASN A 25 -32.59 -25.87 21.51
C ASN A 25 -31.84 -25.10 20.41
N LEU A 26 -32.23 -23.86 20.12
CA LEU A 26 -31.41 -22.96 19.31
C LEU A 26 -30.11 -22.62 20.04
N THR A 27 -29.00 -22.61 19.32
CA THR A 27 -27.74 -22.02 19.79
C THR A 27 -27.85 -20.49 19.78
N ASP A 28 -28.38 -19.94 18.70
CA ASP A 28 -28.54 -18.50 18.49
C ASP A 28 -29.97 -18.08 18.78
N SER A 29 -30.12 -17.05 19.63
CA SER A 29 -31.44 -16.47 19.88
C SER A 29 -32.01 -15.82 18.62
N ASP A 30 -33.35 -15.69 18.56
CA ASP A 30 -34.02 -15.01 17.44
C ASP A 30 -33.48 -13.59 17.21
N ALA A 31 -33.17 -12.88 18.30
CA ALA A 31 -32.60 -11.54 18.26
C ALA A 31 -31.19 -11.52 17.65
N VAL A 32 -30.36 -12.53 17.94
CA VAL A 32 -29.02 -12.67 17.36
C VAL A 32 -29.11 -12.95 15.86
N ILE A 33 -29.97 -13.88 15.44
CA ILE A 33 -30.17 -14.20 14.02
C ILE A 33 -30.66 -12.96 13.27
N ASN A 34 -31.63 -12.23 13.81
CA ASN A 34 -32.08 -10.98 13.20
C ASN A 34 -30.91 -10.00 13.06
N ARG A 35 -30.08 -9.84 14.10
CA ARG A 35 -28.94 -8.92 14.10
C ARG A 35 -27.82 -9.30 13.11
N LEU A 36 -27.65 -10.58 12.78
CA LEU A 36 -26.71 -11.01 11.72
C LEU A 36 -27.07 -10.41 10.36
N PHE A 37 -28.37 -10.24 10.07
CA PHE A 37 -28.86 -9.85 8.74
C PHE A 37 -29.44 -8.43 8.66
N PHE A 38 -29.48 -7.69 9.77
CA PHE A 38 -29.88 -6.28 9.77
C PHE A 38 -28.66 -5.39 10.06
N PRO A 39 -28.40 -4.36 9.23
CA PRO A 39 -27.41 -3.33 9.53
C PRO A 39 -27.95 -2.45 10.67
N LEU A 40 -27.81 -2.91 11.91
CA LEU A 40 -28.09 -2.13 13.11
C LEU A 40 -26.81 -1.41 13.54
N SER A 41 -26.98 -0.19 14.06
CA SER A 41 -25.95 0.82 14.33
C SER A 41 -24.86 0.45 15.36
N LEU A 42 -24.69 -0.81 15.74
CA LEU A 42 -23.94 -1.18 16.96
C LEU A 42 -22.99 -2.38 16.82
N SER A 43 -22.93 -3.11 15.71
CA SER A 43 -22.03 -4.27 15.62
C SER A 43 -21.42 -4.44 14.23
N TRP A 44 -20.13 -4.15 14.14
CA TRP A 44 -19.31 -4.26 12.94
C TRP A 44 -19.06 -5.71 12.48
N TRP A 45 -19.63 -6.73 13.13
CA TRP A 45 -19.39 -8.17 12.87
C TRP A 45 -20.56 -8.91 12.19
N GLY A 46 -21.71 -8.26 11.99
CA GLY A 46 -22.87 -8.90 11.35
C GLY A 46 -22.62 -9.16 9.86
N ILE A 47 -23.25 -10.19 9.28
CA ILE A 47 -23.10 -10.56 7.87
C ILE A 47 -23.56 -9.43 6.92
N ALA A 48 -24.65 -8.76 7.28
CA ALA A 48 -25.12 -7.61 6.50
C ALA A 48 -24.15 -6.43 6.54
N GLU A 49 -23.66 -6.10 7.74
CA GLU A 49 -22.69 -5.00 7.94
C GLU A 49 -21.36 -5.31 7.27
N TYR A 50 -20.90 -6.57 7.34
CA TYR A 50 -19.71 -7.06 6.63
C TYR A 50 -19.80 -6.75 5.13
N TRP A 51 -20.89 -7.16 4.46
CA TRP A 51 -21.04 -6.94 3.02
C TRP A 51 -21.25 -5.48 2.66
N GLN A 52 -21.99 -4.72 3.49
CA GLN A 52 -22.15 -3.29 3.30
C GLN A 52 -20.80 -2.56 3.43
N TYR A 53 -20.02 -2.84 4.48
CA TYR A 53 -18.69 -2.26 4.68
C TYR A 53 -17.76 -2.63 3.54
N CYS A 54 -17.67 -3.93 3.23
CA CYS A 54 -16.73 -4.43 2.25
C CYS A 54 -17.01 -3.94 0.83
N THR A 55 -18.24 -3.54 0.52
CA THR A 55 -18.60 -3.01 -0.81
C THR A 55 -18.72 -1.48 -0.82
N PHE A 56 -18.24 -0.79 0.23
CA PHE A 56 -18.38 0.66 0.40
C PHE A 56 -19.83 1.16 0.32
N GLY A 57 -20.76 0.34 0.78
CA GLY A 57 -22.19 0.62 0.74
C GLY A 57 -22.81 0.54 -0.66
N THR A 58 -22.08 0.09 -1.68
CA THR A 58 -22.66 -0.13 -3.02
C THR A 58 -23.70 -1.25 -2.99
N ILE A 59 -23.48 -2.28 -2.17
CA ILE A 59 -24.54 -3.20 -1.74
C ILE A 59 -25.21 -2.60 -0.51
N ASN A 60 -26.42 -2.09 -0.69
CA ASN A 60 -27.25 -1.60 0.40
C ASN A 60 -28.32 -2.64 0.76
N LEU A 61 -28.15 -3.31 1.89
CA LEU A 61 -29.07 -4.34 2.39
C LEU A 61 -30.28 -3.77 3.15
N GLN A 62 -30.47 -2.44 3.18
CA GLN A 62 -31.69 -1.82 3.68
C GLN A 62 -32.90 -2.37 2.90
N GLY A 63 -33.90 -2.83 3.65
CA GLY A 63 -35.08 -3.52 3.10
C GLY A 63 -34.99 -5.04 3.14
N THR A 64 -33.85 -5.62 3.57
CA THR A 64 -33.79 -7.03 3.97
C THR A 64 -34.85 -7.34 5.02
N GLN A 65 -35.48 -8.50 4.93
CA GLN A 65 -36.51 -8.93 5.87
C GLN A 65 -36.19 -10.32 6.39
N VAL A 66 -36.21 -10.45 7.72
CA VAL A 66 -36.09 -11.74 8.40
C VAL A 66 -37.49 -12.21 8.79
N PHE A 67 -37.93 -13.32 8.20
CA PHE A 67 -39.28 -13.85 8.36
C PHE A 67 -39.41 -14.71 9.63
N PRO A 68 -40.61 -14.78 10.26
CA PRO A 68 -40.81 -15.58 11.46
C PRO A 68 -40.51 -17.06 11.26
N TRP A 69 -40.19 -17.77 12.34
CA TRP A 69 -39.91 -19.21 12.31
C TRP A 69 -41.06 -20.03 11.72
N ARG A 70 -40.68 -21.03 10.92
CA ARG A 70 -41.56 -22.08 10.39
C ARG A 70 -40.91 -23.44 10.48
N LYS A 71 -41.73 -24.49 10.43
CA LYS A 71 -41.24 -25.87 10.28
C LYS A 71 -41.16 -26.21 8.80
N LEU A 72 -40.10 -26.89 8.37
CA LEU A 72 -39.98 -27.45 7.03
C LEU A 72 -40.96 -28.61 6.88
N SER A 73 -42.12 -28.37 6.27
CA SER A 73 -43.16 -29.40 6.15
C SER A 73 -42.63 -30.69 5.50
N GLY A 74 -42.74 -31.81 6.21
CA GLY A 74 -42.34 -33.14 5.71
C GLY A 74 -40.84 -33.42 5.74
N MET A 75 -40.02 -32.55 6.33
CA MET A 75 -38.57 -32.73 6.46
C MET A 75 -38.17 -32.79 7.93
N ASN A 76 -38.08 -34.01 8.47
CA ASN A 76 -37.56 -34.26 9.81
C ASN A 76 -36.05 -33.99 9.87
N ALA A 77 -35.49 -33.86 11.06
CA ALA A 77 -34.05 -33.72 11.23
C ALA A 77 -33.34 -34.92 10.56
N PRO A 78 -32.33 -34.67 9.73
CA PRO A 78 -31.65 -35.72 9.00
C PRO A 78 -30.90 -36.66 9.96
N THR A 79 -31.04 -37.97 9.74
CA THR A 79 -30.37 -39.00 10.54
C THR A 79 -29.04 -39.44 9.93
N GLY A 80 -28.73 -38.98 8.72
CA GLY A 80 -27.50 -39.29 7.98
C GLY A 80 -27.10 -38.17 7.01
N PRO A 81 -25.82 -38.13 6.59
CA PRO A 81 -25.36 -37.20 5.56
C PRO A 81 -26.08 -37.44 4.22
N GLY A 82 -26.37 -36.36 3.50
CA GLY A 82 -26.97 -36.43 2.16
C GLY A 82 -28.46 -36.78 2.09
N GLN A 83 -29.16 -36.91 3.23
CA GLN A 83 -30.61 -37.20 3.24
C GLN A 83 -31.43 -36.14 2.49
N TYR A 84 -31.00 -34.87 2.59
CA TYR A 84 -31.57 -33.77 1.82
C TYR A 84 -30.44 -33.03 1.11
N THR A 85 -30.68 -32.70 -0.14
CA THR A 85 -29.84 -31.76 -0.88
C THR A 85 -30.18 -30.33 -0.47
N ARG A 86 -29.21 -29.40 -0.57
CA ARG A 86 -29.42 -27.96 -0.39
C ARG A 86 -30.64 -27.46 -1.14
N PHE A 87 -30.74 -27.83 -2.42
CA PHE A 87 -31.83 -27.44 -3.31
C PHE A 87 -33.20 -27.92 -2.81
N GLN A 88 -33.31 -29.15 -2.28
CA GLN A 88 -34.56 -29.63 -1.71
C GLN A 88 -35.00 -28.79 -0.52
N LEU A 89 -34.08 -28.44 0.38
CA LEU A 89 -34.37 -27.61 1.55
C LEU A 89 -34.88 -26.22 1.13
N ILE A 90 -34.13 -25.50 0.30
CA ILE A 90 -34.51 -24.15 -0.12
C ILE A 90 -35.79 -24.16 -0.94
N ASN A 91 -35.99 -25.14 -1.83
CA ASN A 91 -37.20 -25.23 -2.64
C ASN A 91 -38.43 -25.50 -1.77
N GLN A 92 -38.30 -26.34 -0.74
CA GLN A 92 -39.39 -26.59 0.21
C GLN A 92 -39.71 -25.34 1.05
N ALA A 93 -38.69 -24.63 1.55
CA ALA A 93 -38.88 -23.40 2.30
C ALA A 93 -39.54 -22.30 1.46
N VAL A 94 -39.08 -22.08 0.23
CA VAL A 94 -39.63 -21.10 -0.70
C VAL A 94 -41.07 -21.44 -1.08
N LYS A 95 -41.36 -22.73 -1.37
CA LYS A 95 -42.72 -23.19 -1.65
C LYS A 95 -43.66 -22.89 -0.49
N GLN A 96 -43.25 -23.18 0.74
CA GLN A 96 -44.06 -22.93 1.93
C GLN A 96 -44.26 -21.43 2.19
N ALA A 97 -43.19 -20.64 2.13
CA ALA A 97 -43.24 -19.18 2.25
C ALA A 97 -44.20 -18.55 1.22
N THR A 98 -44.13 -19.00 -0.03
CA THR A 98 -45.02 -18.53 -1.10
C THR A 98 -46.47 -18.92 -0.83
N ALA A 99 -46.71 -20.16 -0.37
CA ALA A 99 -48.06 -20.62 0.00
C ALA A 99 -48.66 -19.83 1.18
N GLU A 100 -47.81 -19.31 2.07
CA GLU A 100 -48.20 -18.42 3.17
C GLU A 100 -48.33 -16.94 2.74
N GLY A 101 -48.10 -16.62 1.47
CA GLY A 101 -48.22 -15.26 0.95
C GLY A 101 -47.05 -14.34 1.28
N TRP A 102 -45.87 -14.87 1.59
CA TRP A 102 -44.68 -14.04 1.80
C TRP A 102 -44.25 -13.40 0.46
N PRO A 103 -43.97 -12.08 0.42
CA PRO A 103 -43.72 -11.35 -0.82
C PRO A 103 -42.29 -11.56 -1.34
N LEU A 104 -41.89 -12.81 -1.58
CA LEU A 104 -40.50 -13.15 -1.94
C LEU A 104 -40.00 -12.46 -3.22
N ASP A 105 -40.91 -12.12 -4.14
CA ASP A 105 -40.60 -11.48 -5.42
C ASP A 105 -39.93 -10.11 -5.29
N GLN A 106 -40.13 -9.39 -4.19
CA GLN A 106 -39.54 -8.06 -3.96
C GLN A 106 -38.05 -8.11 -3.60
N PHE A 107 -37.51 -9.28 -3.27
CA PHE A 107 -36.13 -9.46 -2.83
C PHE A 107 -35.22 -9.89 -3.99
N LYS A 108 -33.92 -9.55 -3.89
CA LYS A 108 -32.90 -9.91 -4.90
C LYS A 108 -32.38 -11.33 -4.74
N GLY A 109 -32.34 -11.82 -3.50
CA GLY A 109 -31.96 -13.19 -3.19
C GLY A 109 -32.64 -13.71 -1.93
N ILE A 110 -32.48 -15.01 -1.70
CA ILE A 110 -33.13 -15.74 -0.61
C ILE A 110 -32.08 -16.47 0.23
N VAL A 111 -32.13 -16.27 1.54
CA VAL A 111 -31.29 -16.97 2.50
C VAL A 111 -32.20 -17.88 3.32
N LEU A 112 -31.92 -19.18 3.34
CA LEU A 112 -32.58 -20.10 4.25
C LEU A 112 -31.69 -20.34 5.47
N TRP A 113 -32.16 -19.95 6.66
CA TRP A 113 -31.53 -20.30 7.92
C TRP A 113 -32.23 -21.52 8.52
N VAL A 114 -31.50 -22.62 8.70
CA VAL A 114 -32.04 -23.85 9.29
C VAL A 114 -31.46 -24.09 10.68
N ALA A 115 -32.32 -24.26 11.68
CA ALA A 115 -31.93 -24.54 13.06
C ALA A 115 -32.95 -25.41 13.83
N PRO A 116 -32.53 -26.19 14.84
CA PRO A 116 -31.14 -26.39 15.26
C PRO A 116 -30.34 -27.19 14.23
N THR A 117 -29.02 -27.06 14.27
CA THR A 117 -28.15 -27.88 13.42
C THR A 117 -28.33 -29.35 13.73
N ALA A 118 -28.58 -30.14 12.70
CA ALA A 118 -28.74 -31.58 12.85
C ALA A 118 -27.41 -32.23 13.26
N SER A 119 -27.48 -33.36 13.95
CA SER A 119 -26.30 -34.09 14.46
C SER A 119 -25.31 -34.53 13.37
N ASN A 120 -25.74 -34.57 12.11
CA ASN A 120 -24.87 -34.73 10.96
C ASN A 120 -24.86 -33.41 10.19
N PRO A 121 -23.68 -32.83 9.89
CA PRO A 121 -23.60 -31.61 9.10
C PRO A 121 -24.26 -31.87 7.77
N GLN A 122 -25.44 -31.28 7.56
CA GLN A 122 -25.95 -31.12 6.21
C GLN A 122 -25.01 -30.17 5.50
N ASP A 123 -24.83 -30.44 4.23
CA ASP A 123 -24.00 -29.63 3.37
C ASP A 123 -24.65 -28.24 3.25
N ALA A 124 -24.28 -27.30 4.12
CA ALA A 124 -24.71 -25.92 4.01
C ALA A 124 -24.14 -25.32 2.72
N GLY A 125 -24.87 -24.39 2.13
CA GLY A 125 -24.35 -23.55 1.07
C GLY A 125 -25.29 -23.33 -0.11
N SER A 126 -24.71 -22.89 -1.21
CA SER A 126 -25.44 -22.49 -2.41
C SER A 126 -25.43 -23.56 -3.51
N GLY A 127 -26.18 -23.31 -4.57
CA GLY A 127 -26.13 -24.07 -5.81
C GLY A 127 -26.24 -23.16 -7.03
N ALA A 128 -25.79 -23.63 -8.19
CA ALA A 128 -25.80 -22.85 -9.43
C ALA A 128 -27.21 -22.53 -9.97
N GLN A 129 -28.24 -23.25 -9.50
CA GLN A 129 -29.61 -23.07 -9.94
C GLN A 129 -30.25 -21.87 -9.25
N SER A 130 -31.02 -21.05 -9.98
CA SER A 130 -31.87 -20.03 -9.36
C SER A 130 -33.25 -20.61 -9.00
N ILE A 131 -33.90 -20.06 -7.97
CA ILE A 131 -35.29 -20.38 -7.62
C ILE A 131 -36.13 -19.14 -7.94
N ASN A 132 -37.07 -19.28 -8.86
CA ASN A 132 -37.88 -18.17 -9.37
C ASN A 132 -37.00 -16.99 -9.88
N GLY A 133 -35.87 -17.30 -10.52
CA GLY A 133 -34.91 -16.31 -11.01
C GLY A 133 -34.10 -15.60 -9.93
N LYS A 134 -34.12 -16.08 -8.68
CA LYS A 134 -33.36 -15.51 -7.56
C LYS A 134 -32.23 -16.44 -7.14
N SER A 135 -31.09 -15.86 -6.81
CA SER A 135 -29.99 -16.56 -6.18
C SER A 135 -30.33 -16.86 -4.72
N TRP A 136 -29.74 -17.94 -4.18
CA TRP A 136 -30.04 -18.38 -2.84
C TRP A 136 -28.87 -19.06 -2.16
N CYS A 137 -28.94 -19.16 -0.84
CA CYS A 137 -28.06 -20.01 -0.04
C CYS A 137 -28.81 -20.65 1.14
N VAL A 138 -28.25 -21.74 1.65
CA VAL A 138 -28.70 -22.39 2.89
C VAL A 138 -27.61 -22.23 3.94
N LEU A 139 -27.97 -21.65 5.09
CA LEU A 139 -27.11 -21.47 6.24
C LEU A 139 -27.61 -22.39 7.37
N MET A 140 -26.66 -23.05 8.03
CA MET A 140 -26.92 -23.90 9.19
C MET A 140 -26.36 -23.23 10.43
N GLU A 141 -27.08 -23.28 11.55
CA GLU A 141 -26.65 -22.70 12.82
C GLU A 141 -25.25 -23.21 13.29
N SER A 142 -24.52 -22.41 14.07
CA SER A 142 -23.20 -22.76 14.63
C SER A 142 -22.09 -23.03 13.59
N SER A 143 -22.06 -22.24 12.51
CA SER A 143 -20.94 -22.22 11.56
C SER A 143 -20.05 -20.98 11.77
N ASN A 144 -18.85 -21.01 11.19
CA ASN A 144 -17.94 -19.88 11.22
C ASN A 144 -18.52 -18.66 10.49
N HIS A 145 -18.15 -17.45 10.92
CA HIS A 145 -18.55 -16.21 10.24
C HIS A 145 -18.16 -16.23 8.77
N ASP A 146 -16.93 -16.66 8.44
CA ASP A 146 -16.46 -16.66 7.06
C ASP A 146 -17.25 -17.58 6.12
N PHE A 147 -17.73 -18.71 6.64
CA PHE A 147 -18.67 -19.57 5.93
C PHE A 147 -20.00 -18.86 5.67
N TYR A 148 -20.59 -18.21 6.68
CA TYR A 148 -21.82 -17.44 6.48
C TYR A 148 -21.65 -16.29 5.48
N ALA A 149 -20.52 -15.58 5.56
CA ALA A 149 -20.20 -14.49 4.65
C ALA A 149 -20.08 -15.00 3.20
N HIS A 150 -19.38 -16.12 2.99
CA HIS A 150 -19.23 -16.79 1.70
C HIS A 150 -20.58 -17.13 1.08
N GLU A 151 -21.41 -17.87 1.82
CA GLU A 151 -22.69 -18.36 1.33
C GLU A 151 -23.70 -17.23 1.13
N PHE A 152 -23.69 -16.22 1.99
CA PHE A 152 -24.50 -15.01 1.78
C PHE A 152 -24.09 -14.26 0.51
N GLY A 153 -22.80 -14.30 0.14
CA GLY A 153 -22.30 -13.80 -1.15
C GLY A 153 -23.01 -14.42 -2.35
N HIS A 154 -23.19 -15.75 -2.34
CA HIS A 154 -23.92 -16.44 -3.40
C HIS A 154 -25.38 -16.01 -3.52
N ALA A 155 -26.05 -15.76 -2.40
CA ALA A 155 -27.42 -15.23 -2.44
C ALA A 155 -27.47 -13.83 -3.09
N MET A 156 -26.37 -13.08 -3.09
CA MET A 156 -26.20 -11.81 -3.81
C MET A 156 -25.56 -11.97 -5.20
N CYS A 157 -25.54 -13.19 -5.74
CA CYS A 157 -24.98 -13.57 -7.04
C CYS A 157 -23.45 -13.61 -7.13
N PHE A 158 -22.70 -13.42 -6.04
CA PHE A 158 -21.25 -13.57 -6.10
C PHE A 158 -20.87 -15.00 -6.48
N LYS A 159 -19.84 -15.11 -7.32
CA LYS A 159 -19.32 -16.37 -7.81
C LYS A 159 -18.04 -16.76 -7.08
N HIS A 160 -17.68 -18.03 -7.16
CA HIS A 160 -16.38 -18.48 -6.71
C HIS A 160 -15.27 -17.76 -7.46
N VAL A 161 -14.21 -17.45 -6.74
CA VAL A 161 -12.96 -16.96 -7.30
C VAL A 161 -12.06 -18.11 -7.67
N TRP A 162 -11.28 -17.91 -8.71
CA TRP A 162 -10.37 -18.88 -9.29
C TRP A 162 -8.93 -18.45 -9.05
N GLY A 163 -7.99 -19.32 -9.35
CA GLY A 163 -6.56 -19.04 -9.27
C GLY A 163 -5.75 -20.26 -9.65
N THR A 164 -4.46 -20.07 -9.91
CA THR A 164 -3.56 -21.20 -10.20
C THR A 164 -3.00 -21.76 -8.90
N PRO A 165 -3.18 -23.06 -8.61
CA PRO A 165 -2.57 -23.68 -7.44
C PRO A 165 -1.04 -23.54 -7.47
N PRO A 166 -0.37 -23.34 -6.32
CA PRO A 166 1.09 -23.18 -6.29
C PRO A 166 1.79 -24.40 -6.91
N GLY A 167 2.74 -24.15 -7.82
CA GLY A 167 3.53 -25.20 -8.47
C GLY A 167 2.78 -26.02 -9.54
N ALA A 168 1.53 -25.67 -9.86
CA ALA A 168 0.79 -26.34 -10.91
C ALA A 168 0.98 -25.64 -12.26
N VAL A 169 1.33 -26.42 -13.30
CA VAL A 169 1.16 -26.02 -14.71
C VAL A 169 -0.33 -26.12 -15.13
N ALA A 170 -1.22 -26.22 -14.15
CA ALA A 170 -2.62 -26.55 -14.33
C ALA A 170 -3.45 -25.30 -14.63
N LEU A 171 -4.63 -25.57 -15.19
CA LEU A 171 -5.70 -24.60 -15.37
C LEU A 171 -6.08 -23.96 -14.03
N PRO A 172 -6.60 -22.71 -14.03
CA PRO A 172 -7.21 -22.13 -12.84
C PRO A 172 -8.21 -23.11 -12.22
N ALA A 173 -8.24 -23.18 -10.89
CA ALA A 173 -9.22 -23.95 -10.13
C ALA A 173 -10.01 -23.02 -9.21
N ILE A 174 -11.23 -23.44 -8.85
CA ILE A 174 -12.06 -22.74 -7.86
C ILE A 174 -11.36 -22.71 -6.50
N TYR A 175 -11.64 -21.67 -5.74
CA TYR A 175 -11.20 -21.50 -4.36
C TYR A 175 -9.68 -21.37 -4.18
N GLN A 176 -9.01 -20.76 -5.16
CA GLN A 176 -7.55 -20.57 -5.15
C GLN A 176 -7.13 -19.10 -4.95
N ASP A 177 -8.03 -18.25 -4.45
CA ASP A 177 -7.71 -16.88 -4.08
C ASP A 177 -7.58 -16.76 -2.55
N PRO A 178 -6.37 -16.53 -2.00
CA PRO A 178 -6.19 -16.42 -0.56
C PRO A 178 -6.70 -15.08 0.01
N TYR A 179 -7.08 -14.10 -0.81
CA TYR A 179 -7.51 -12.76 -0.36
C TYR A 179 -9.02 -12.53 -0.41
N CYS A 180 -9.81 -13.52 -0.82
CA CYS A 180 -11.23 -13.32 -1.07
C CYS A 180 -12.10 -14.35 -0.32
N VAL A 181 -13.13 -13.85 0.38
CA VAL A 181 -14.15 -14.70 1.03
C VAL A 181 -14.81 -15.69 0.08
N MET A 182 -14.87 -15.40 -1.23
CA MET A 182 -15.46 -16.30 -2.22
C MET A 182 -14.58 -17.54 -2.53
N ALA A 183 -13.48 -17.73 -1.79
CA ALA A 183 -12.64 -18.93 -1.83
C ALA A 183 -13.06 -20.03 -0.82
N ALA A 184 -14.31 -20.03 -0.34
CA ALA A 184 -14.94 -21.10 0.46
C ALA A 184 -14.06 -21.68 1.59
N GLN A 185 -13.41 -20.82 2.36
CA GLN A 185 -12.53 -21.20 3.49
C GLN A 185 -11.25 -21.96 3.14
N THR A 186 -11.03 -22.35 1.87
CA THR A 186 -9.79 -23.04 1.49
C THR A 186 -8.63 -22.05 1.37
N TYR A 187 -8.89 -20.85 0.85
CA TYR A 187 -7.93 -19.75 0.70
C TYR A 187 -6.56 -20.22 0.16
N GLN A 188 -6.54 -21.09 -0.85
CA GLN A 188 -5.31 -21.67 -1.40
C GLN A 188 -4.41 -22.37 -0.35
N GLY A 189 -5.00 -22.93 0.71
CA GLY A 189 -4.29 -23.56 1.83
C GLY A 189 -3.76 -22.58 2.89
N THR A 190 -4.15 -21.30 2.84
CA THR A 190 -3.80 -20.28 3.82
C THR A 190 -4.95 -20.00 4.79
N THR A 191 -4.72 -19.15 5.80
CA THR A 191 -5.73 -18.78 6.81
C THR A 191 -5.78 -17.25 6.98
N PRO A 192 -6.37 -16.50 6.01
CA PRO A 192 -6.52 -15.05 6.07
C PRO A 192 -7.59 -14.59 7.09
N THR A 193 -8.18 -15.51 7.84
CA THR A 193 -9.24 -15.25 8.79
C THR A 193 -8.66 -14.83 10.14
N PHE A 194 -9.52 -14.25 10.98
CA PHE A 194 -9.11 -13.78 12.30
C PHE A 194 -10.21 -14.03 13.33
N SER A 195 -9.83 -14.02 14.61
CA SER A 195 -10.78 -14.11 15.71
C SER A 195 -10.95 -12.77 16.41
N ILE A 196 -12.11 -12.59 17.04
CA ILE A 196 -12.37 -11.43 17.92
C ILE A 196 -13.05 -11.86 19.22
N PRO A 197 -12.97 -11.02 20.27
CA PRO A 197 -13.78 -11.22 21.45
C PRO A 197 -15.28 -11.26 21.10
N PRO A 198 -16.05 -12.21 21.66
CA PRO A 198 -17.49 -12.24 21.48
C PRO A 198 -18.18 -10.93 21.89
N ASP A 199 -19.12 -10.47 21.08
CA ASP A 199 -20.00 -9.36 21.43
C ASP A 199 -21.14 -9.87 22.33
N PRO A 200 -21.48 -9.19 23.44
CA PRO A 200 -22.59 -9.57 24.31
C PRO A 200 -23.95 -9.70 23.62
N ASN A 201 -24.09 -9.10 22.43
CA ASN A 201 -25.32 -9.13 21.63
C ASN A 201 -25.20 -10.02 20.38
N GLY A 202 -24.09 -10.73 20.19
CA GLY A 202 -23.91 -11.67 19.08
C GLY A 202 -24.05 -13.13 19.52
N PRO A 203 -23.57 -14.07 18.69
CA PRO A 203 -23.53 -15.48 19.04
C PRO A 203 -22.84 -15.71 20.39
N PRO A 204 -23.21 -16.78 21.13
CA PRO A 204 -22.69 -17.01 22.47
C PRO A 204 -21.16 -17.18 22.50
N SER A 205 -20.56 -16.92 23.67
CA SER A 205 -19.13 -17.15 23.86
C SER A 205 -18.78 -18.62 23.61
N GLY A 206 -17.78 -18.88 22.77
CA GLY A 206 -17.38 -20.23 22.37
C GLY A 206 -18.06 -20.72 21.09
N ASP A 207 -18.98 -19.95 20.50
CA ASP A 207 -19.54 -20.26 19.19
C ASP A 207 -18.44 -20.19 18.09
N PRO A 208 -18.38 -21.16 17.15
CA PRO A 208 -17.43 -21.15 16.05
C PRO A 208 -17.45 -19.87 15.20
N PHE A 209 -18.57 -19.14 15.18
CA PHE A 209 -18.71 -17.85 14.52
C PHE A 209 -17.53 -16.90 14.81
N TRP A 210 -17.10 -16.81 16.07
CA TRP A 210 -16.05 -15.88 16.52
C TRP A 210 -14.63 -16.35 16.23
N ALA A 211 -14.45 -17.62 15.85
CA ALA A 211 -13.13 -18.21 15.65
C ALA A 211 -12.53 -17.89 14.27
N SER A 212 -13.36 -17.57 13.27
CA SER A 212 -12.93 -17.37 11.89
C SER A 212 -13.81 -16.35 11.17
N LEU A 213 -13.46 -15.06 11.33
CA LEU A 213 -14.04 -13.95 10.57
C LEU A 213 -13.39 -13.84 9.18
N ALA A 214 -14.21 -13.57 8.17
CA ALA A 214 -13.79 -13.57 6.77
C ALA A 214 -12.85 -12.40 6.43
N PRO A 215 -11.87 -12.60 5.53
CA PRO A 215 -11.25 -11.50 4.79
C PRO A 215 -12.28 -10.81 3.90
N MET A 216 -12.05 -9.56 3.50
CA MET A 216 -12.94 -8.88 2.56
C MET A 216 -13.04 -9.64 1.22
N PRO A 217 -14.17 -9.59 0.47
CA PRO A 217 -14.16 -10.00 -0.93
C PRO A 217 -13.10 -9.21 -1.71
N ALA A 218 -12.43 -9.86 -2.66
CA ALA A 218 -11.55 -9.17 -3.61
C ALA A 218 -12.30 -8.03 -4.30
N ALA A 219 -11.66 -6.88 -4.49
CA ALA A 219 -12.25 -5.78 -5.26
C ALA A 219 -12.62 -6.23 -6.68
N ALA A 220 -11.85 -7.18 -7.25
CA ALA A 220 -12.15 -7.80 -8.53
C ALA A 220 -13.51 -8.53 -8.56
N SER A 221 -13.86 -9.26 -7.49
CA SER A 221 -15.18 -9.90 -7.36
C SER A 221 -16.29 -8.86 -7.25
N VAL A 222 -16.10 -7.81 -6.45
CA VAL A 222 -17.10 -6.74 -6.34
C VAL A 222 -17.26 -6.00 -7.67
N TYR A 223 -16.17 -5.76 -8.40
CA TYR A 223 -16.20 -5.18 -9.74
C TYR A 223 -16.98 -6.02 -10.75
N ASN A 224 -16.78 -7.34 -10.75
CA ASN A 224 -17.44 -8.24 -11.68
C ASN A 224 -18.96 -8.32 -11.43
N GLU A 225 -19.37 -8.37 -10.17
CA GLU A 225 -20.75 -8.70 -9.79
C GLU A 225 -21.61 -7.48 -9.44
N VAL A 226 -21.00 -6.33 -9.10
CA VAL A 226 -21.71 -5.13 -8.63
C VAL A 226 -21.44 -3.96 -9.59
N ALA A 227 -22.35 -3.77 -10.55
CA ALA A 227 -22.25 -2.71 -11.56
C ALA A 227 -22.08 -1.30 -10.95
N ASP A 228 -22.76 -1.01 -9.83
CA ASP A 228 -22.62 0.27 -9.11
C ASP A 228 -21.18 0.49 -8.62
N PHE A 229 -20.48 -0.55 -8.16
CA PHE A 229 -19.08 -0.46 -7.74
C PHE A 229 -18.16 -0.27 -8.95
N ALA A 230 -18.37 -1.02 -10.03
CA ALA A 230 -17.61 -0.90 -11.27
C ALA A 230 -17.70 0.51 -11.90
N ALA A 231 -18.84 1.18 -11.73
CA ALA A 231 -19.08 2.55 -12.18
C ALA A 231 -18.72 3.64 -11.15
N SER A 232 -18.27 3.27 -9.95
CA SER A 232 -17.99 4.21 -8.86
C SER A 232 -16.60 4.84 -8.94
N HIS A 233 -16.36 5.88 -8.14
CA HIS A 233 -15.05 6.52 -7.97
C HIS A 233 -14.01 5.62 -7.28
N HIS A 234 -14.42 4.47 -6.73
CA HIS A 234 -13.52 3.49 -6.13
C HIS A 234 -12.69 2.74 -7.19
N VAL A 235 -13.10 2.80 -8.46
CA VAL A 235 -12.50 2.09 -9.58
C VAL A 235 -11.88 3.07 -10.56
N PHE A 236 -10.65 2.82 -10.97
CA PHE A 236 -9.96 3.59 -11.99
C PHE A 236 -9.67 2.74 -13.22
N GLN A 237 -10.29 3.11 -14.34
CA GLN A 237 -10.06 2.47 -15.63
C GLN A 237 -8.75 3.01 -16.22
N ILE A 238 -7.71 2.16 -16.23
CA ILE A 238 -6.36 2.56 -16.66
C ILE A 238 -6.32 2.69 -18.19
N GLY A 239 -7.08 1.86 -18.91
CA GLY A 239 -7.12 1.80 -20.37
C GLY A 239 -6.78 0.41 -20.89
N THR A 240 -6.56 0.29 -22.19
CA THR A 240 -6.17 -0.97 -22.85
C THR A 240 -4.66 -1.13 -22.86
N VAL A 241 -4.15 -2.25 -22.36
CA VAL A 241 -2.72 -2.56 -22.30
C VAL A 241 -2.26 -3.08 -23.66
N VAL A 242 -1.23 -2.44 -24.21
CA VAL A 242 -0.44 -2.92 -25.35
C VAL A 242 1.04 -2.93 -24.97
N ALA A 243 1.89 -3.60 -25.75
CA ALA A 243 3.30 -3.86 -25.39
C ALA A 243 4.05 -2.62 -24.88
N ASN A 244 3.94 -1.49 -25.59
CA ASN A 244 4.67 -0.24 -25.30
C ASN A 244 3.89 0.77 -24.43
N TRP A 245 2.73 0.36 -23.90
CA TRP A 245 1.89 1.24 -23.11
C TRP A 245 2.27 1.17 -21.63
N GLN A 246 2.23 2.32 -20.97
CA GLN A 246 2.41 2.43 -19.52
C GLN A 246 1.60 3.59 -18.95
N ARG A 247 1.17 3.48 -17.69
CA ARG A 247 0.47 4.54 -16.96
C ARG A 247 0.75 4.46 -15.47
N SER A 248 1.11 5.60 -14.88
CA SER A 248 1.28 5.74 -13.44
C SER A 248 -0.03 6.18 -12.77
N LEU A 249 -0.28 5.68 -11.56
CA LEU A 249 -1.43 6.04 -10.73
C LEU A 249 -1.14 5.80 -9.24
N THR A 250 -2.01 6.31 -8.38
CA THR A 250 -1.99 6.04 -6.95
C THR A 250 -3.22 5.23 -6.56
N LEU A 251 -3.02 4.08 -5.92
CA LEU A 251 -4.07 3.32 -5.25
C LEU A 251 -4.07 3.63 -3.75
N ARG A 252 -5.25 3.67 -3.14
CA ARG A 252 -5.38 3.57 -1.68
C ARG A 252 -5.71 2.15 -1.26
N ALA A 253 -5.41 1.82 -0.01
CA ALA A 253 -5.72 0.51 0.55
C ALA A 253 -7.23 0.21 0.57
N ARG A 254 -7.58 -1.06 0.37
CA ARG A 254 -8.95 -1.55 0.20
C ARG A 254 -9.86 -1.36 1.43
N ASP A 255 -9.27 -1.40 2.62
CA ASP A 255 -9.97 -1.25 3.91
C ASP A 255 -10.41 0.19 4.17
N LEU A 256 -9.70 1.17 3.60
CA LEU A 256 -10.01 2.57 3.79
C LEU A 256 -11.34 2.89 3.12
N THR A 257 -12.29 3.50 3.83
CA THR A 257 -13.59 3.91 3.27
C THR A 257 -13.60 5.36 2.77
N GLN A 258 -12.60 6.16 3.13
CA GLN A 258 -12.45 7.56 2.74
C GLN A 258 -11.18 7.79 1.91
N GLY A 259 -11.19 8.84 1.09
CA GLY A 259 -10.05 9.28 0.28
C GLY A 259 -10.41 9.49 -1.20
N ASN A 260 -9.60 10.27 -1.90
CA ASN A 260 -9.84 10.62 -3.31
C ASN A 260 -9.25 9.60 -4.30
N ASN A 261 -8.34 8.74 -3.85
CA ASN A 261 -7.71 7.74 -4.71
C ASN A 261 -8.60 6.51 -4.88
N PRO A 262 -8.57 5.83 -6.04
CA PRO A 262 -9.26 4.56 -6.24
C PRO A 262 -8.66 3.46 -5.35
N VAL A 263 -9.45 2.43 -5.04
CA VAL A 263 -8.96 1.18 -4.38
C VAL A 263 -8.70 0.06 -5.37
N LEU A 264 -9.24 0.18 -6.58
CA LEU A 264 -9.09 -0.79 -7.65
C LEU A 264 -8.69 -0.08 -8.94
N ALA A 265 -7.66 -0.58 -9.59
CA ALA A 265 -7.29 -0.19 -10.94
C ALA A 265 -7.59 -1.33 -11.91
N VAL A 266 -8.17 -1.01 -13.07
CA VAL A 266 -8.58 -1.99 -14.09
C VAL A 266 -7.88 -1.69 -15.41
N ALA A 267 -7.06 -2.62 -15.86
CA ALA A 267 -6.33 -2.55 -17.11
C ALA A 267 -6.95 -3.54 -18.10
N GLN A 268 -7.63 -3.04 -19.13
CA GLN A 268 -8.26 -3.88 -20.15
C GLN A 268 -7.20 -4.60 -20.97
N ALA A 269 -7.41 -5.87 -21.26
CA ALA A 269 -6.49 -6.65 -22.06
C ALA A 269 -6.52 -6.15 -23.51
N GLY A 270 -5.34 -5.91 -24.10
CA GLY A 270 -5.22 -5.53 -25.51
C GLY A 270 -4.78 -6.68 -26.41
N PRO A 271 -4.61 -6.40 -27.72
CA PRO A 271 -4.12 -7.40 -28.67
C PRO A 271 -2.77 -7.98 -28.24
N GLY A 272 -2.68 -9.31 -28.20
CA GLY A 272 -1.45 -10.03 -27.86
C GLY A 272 -1.40 -10.58 -26.44
N MET A 273 -2.36 -10.22 -25.57
CA MET A 273 -2.49 -10.89 -24.28
C MET A 273 -3.04 -12.31 -24.45
N THR A 274 -2.53 -13.24 -23.64
CA THR A 274 -2.84 -14.68 -23.77
C THR A 274 -3.73 -15.18 -22.63
N GLY A 275 -4.34 -16.36 -22.81
CA GLY A 275 -5.11 -17.05 -21.76
C GLY A 275 -6.52 -16.52 -21.51
N GLY A 276 -7.23 -16.08 -22.56
CA GLY A 276 -8.64 -15.66 -22.45
C GLY A 276 -8.88 -14.43 -21.56
N ARG A 277 -7.83 -13.67 -21.23
CA ARG A 277 -7.89 -12.52 -20.33
C ARG A 277 -8.61 -11.34 -20.99
N LEU A 278 -9.55 -10.76 -20.25
CA LEU A 278 -10.30 -9.57 -20.61
C LEU A 278 -9.75 -8.32 -19.93
N ALA A 279 -9.27 -8.44 -18.69
CA ALA A 279 -8.66 -7.36 -17.94
C ALA A 279 -7.77 -7.89 -16.81
N TYR A 280 -6.84 -7.07 -16.36
CA TYR A 280 -6.16 -7.19 -15.07
C TYR A 280 -6.74 -6.18 -14.07
N LEU A 281 -6.77 -6.58 -12.81
CA LEU A 281 -7.36 -5.85 -11.70
C LEU A 281 -6.34 -5.81 -10.57
N ILE A 282 -6.05 -4.61 -10.06
CA ILE A 282 -5.00 -4.38 -9.07
C ILE A 282 -5.63 -3.69 -7.87
N GLU A 283 -5.46 -4.27 -6.67
CA GLU A 283 -5.85 -3.64 -5.40
C GLU A 283 -4.72 -3.70 -4.38
N LEU A 284 -4.69 -2.72 -3.46
CA LEU A 284 -3.76 -2.73 -2.32
C LEU A 284 -4.46 -3.29 -1.08
N ARG A 285 -3.92 -4.36 -0.51
CA ARG A 285 -4.43 -5.02 0.71
C ARG A 285 -3.43 -4.90 1.86
N ARG A 286 -3.92 -4.65 3.07
CA ARG A 286 -3.10 -4.56 4.29
C ARG A 286 -3.80 -5.22 5.47
N SER A 287 -3.02 -5.74 6.43
CA SER A 287 -3.53 -6.43 7.62
C SER A 287 -4.22 -5.46 8.61
N LYS A 288 -5.40 -4.96 8.23
CA LYS A 288 -6.26 -4.07 9.01
C LYS A 288 -7.74 -4.40 8.77
N ASP A 289 -8.58 -3.96 9.69
CA ASP A 289 -10.04 -4.13 9.65
C ASP A 289 -10.46 -5.58 9.38
N TRP A 290 -11.15 -5.83 8.27
CA TRP A 290 -11.61 -7.17 7.88
C TRP A 290 -10.50 -8.04 7.29
N ASP A 291 -9.33 -7.49 6.98
CA ASP A 291 -8.19 -8.25 6.47
C ASP A 291 -7.09 -8.46 7.52
N ARG A 292 -7.38 -8.28 8.81
CA ARG A 292 -6.38 -8.40 9.88
C ARG A 292 -5.80 -9.82 10.06
N GLY A 293 -6.41 -10.83 9.44
CA GLY A 293 -5.86 -12.18 9.39
C GLY A 293 -4.70 -12.35 8.40
N MET A 294 -4.42 -11.35 7.55
CA MET A 294 -3.24 -11.34 6.69
C MET A 294 -1.96 -11.11 7.50
N ASN A 295 -0.84 -11.62 7.00
CA ASN A 295 0.46 -11.47 7.65
C ASN A 295 1.28 -10.31 7.07
N ALA A 296 2.38 -10.01 7.76
CA ALA A 296 3.52 -9.33 7.13
C ALA A 296 4.17 -10.25 6.07
N ALA A 297 4.92 -9.68 5.13
CA ALA A 297 5.67 -10.42 4.11
C ALA A 297 6.52 -11.56 4.72
N GLY A 298 6.44 -12.77 4.14
CA GLY A 298 7.30 -13.92 4.49
C GLY A 298 6.67 -15.02 5.36
N SER A 299 5.42 -14.87 5.81
CA SER A 299 4.70 -15.96 6.51
C SER A 299 4.00 -16.91 5.53
N THR A 300 3.97 -18.20 5.85
CA THR A 300 3.30 -19.24 5.05
C THR A 300 1.90 -19.59 5.54
N THR A 301 1.50 -19.13 6.74
CA THR A 301 0.22 -19.48 7.36
C THR A 301 -0.94 -18.61 6.90
N ALA A 302 -0.67 -17.37 6.53
CA ALA A 302 -1.65 -16.44 6.00
C ALA A 302 -1.00 -15.59 4.91
N PRO A 303 -1.79 -15.12 3.92
CA PRO A 303 -1.25 -14.37 2.81
C PRO A 303 -0.64 -13.03 3.28
N PRO A 304 0.45 -12.56 2.66
CA PRO A 304 1.08 -11.31 3.06
C PRO A 304 0.32 -10.08 2.54
N SER A 305 0.42 -8.96 3.26
CA SER A 305 -0.03 -7.65 2.79
C SER A 305 0.74 -7.24 1.52
N GLY A 306 0.09 -6.52 0.60
CA GLY A 306 0.69 -6.20 -0.70
C GLY A 306 -0.30 -5.76 -1.77
N LEU A 307 0.21 -5.67 -3.00
CA LEU A 307 -0.63 -5.53 -4.19
C LEU A 307 -1.17 -6.91 -4.59
N VAL A 308 -2.48 -7.06 -4.63
CA VAL A 308 -3.14 -8.28 -5.10
C VAL A 308 -3.55 -8.07 -6.55
N ILE A 309 -3.15 -8.99 -7.41
CA ILE A 309 -3.44 -8.95 -8.84
C ILE A 309 -4.41 -10.07 -9.17
N HIS A 310 -5.51 -9.68 -9.80
CA HIS A 310 -6.46 -10.59 -10.44
C HIS A 310 -6.51 -10.34 -11.94
N SER A 311 -7.09 -11.27 -12.66
CA SER A 311 -7.60 -11.06 -14.01
C SER A 311 -9.08 -11.45 -14.11
N LEU A 312 -9.75 -10.89 -15.11
CA LEU A 312 -11.04 -11.39 -15.60
C LEU A 312 -10.79 -12.27 -16.82
N GLN A 313 -11.26 -13.51 -16.80
CA GLN A 313 -11.02 -14.49 -17.86
C GLN A 313 -12.31 -15.16 -18.32
N ASN A 314 -12.44 -15.39 -19.63
CA ASN A 314 -13.43 -16.33 -20.16
C ASN A 314 -12.86 -17.75 -20.06
N LEU A 315 -13.29 -18.52 -19.06
CA LEU A 315 -12.79 -19.89 -18.85
C LEU A 315 -13.45 -20.94 -19.76
N ASP A 316 -14.44 -20.56 -20.56
CA ASP A 316 -15.10 -21.45 -21.54
C ASP A 316 -14.12 -22.03 -22.58
N GLU A 317 -12.94 -21.41 -22.75
CA GLU A 317 -11.85 -21.92 -23.59
C GLU A 317 -11.16 -23.16 -23.00
N TYR A 318 -11.47 -23.53 -21.75
CA TYR A 318 -10.84 -24.64 -21.06
C TYR A 318 -11.78 -25.86 -20.94
N PRO A 319 -11.62 -26.90 -21.79
CA PRO A 319 -12.58 -28.00 -21.92
C PRO A 319 -12.71 -28.92 -20.69
N ASN A 320 -11.89 -28.72 -19.65
CA ASN A 320 -11.85 -29.54 -18.43
C ASN A 320 -12.14 -28.74 -17.15
N ALA A 321 -12.52 -27.46 -17.25
CA ALA A 321 -12.92 -26.69 -16.08
C ALA A 321 -14.23 -27.27 -15.50
N THR A 322 -14.31 -27.34 -14.18
CA THR A 322 -15.47 -27.88 -13.43
C THR A 322 -16.78 -27.20 -13.82
N PRO A 323 -17.95 -27.85 -13.63
CA PRO A 323 -19.26 -27.46 -14.17
C PRO A 323 -19.88 -26.12 -13.69
N ASP A 324 -19.10 -25.23 -13.07
CA ASP A 324 -19.49 -23.84 -12.77
C ASP A 324 -19.23 -22.89 -13.98
N LEU A 325 -19.33 -23.46 -15.19
CA LEU A 325 -19.17 -22.79 -16.47
C LEU A 325 -20.48 -22.10 -16.85
N ASP A 326 -20.81 -21.02 -16.14
CA ASP A 326 -21.59 -19.96 -16.77
C ASP A 326 -20.67 -19.16 -17.71
N THR A 327 -21.24 -18.60 -18.78
CA THR A 327 -20.51 -17.84 -19.80
C THR A 327 -19.98 -16.49 -19.28
N ASN A 328 -20.03 -16.25 -17.97
CA ASN A 328 -19.59 -15.00 -17.40
C ASN A 328 -18.07 -15.05 -17.15
N PRO A 329 -17.38 -13.92 -17.33
CA PRO A 329 -15.98 -13.80 -16.96
C PRO A 329 -15.76 -14.19 -15.50
N LYS A 330 -14.70 -14.96 -15.24
CA LYS A 330 -14.30 -15.39 -13.91
C LYS A 330 -13.18 -14.52 -13.39
N VAL A 331 -13.24 -14.20 -12.10
CA VAL A 331 -12.14 -13.54 -11.38
C VAL A 331 -11.10 -14.60 -11.04
N VAL A 332 -9.89 -14.43 -11.56
CA VAL A 332 -8.76 -15.34 -11.38
C VAL A 332 -7.65 -14.61 -10.62
N TYR A 333 -7.25 -15.12 -9.46
CA TYR A 333 -6.08 -14.65 -8.73
C TYR A 333 -4.80 -15.01 -9.51
N GLU A 334 -4.04 -13.98 -9.87
CA GLU A 334 -2.78 -14.11 -10.64
C GLU A 334 -1.56 -14.10 -9.72
N GLY A 335 -1.65 -13.42 -8.57
CA GLY A 335 -0.57 -13.36 -7.61
C GLY A 335 -0.68 -12.19 -6.64
N ASN A 336 0.28 -12.15 -5.71
CA ASN A 336 0.50 -11.03 -4.82
C ASN A 336 1.92 -10.52 -5.04
N PHE A 337 2.07 -9.20 -4.95
CA PHE A 337 3.35 -8.53 -4.77
C PHE A 337 3.47 -7.98 -3.34
N PRO A 338 4.18 -8.69 -2.43
CA PRO A 338 4.21 -8.35 -1.01
C PRO A 338 4.82 -6.97 -0.74
N LEU A 339 4.22 -6.22 0.21
CA LEU A 339 4.69 -4.90 0.65
C LEU A 339 4.82 -4.80 2.19
N PRO A 340 5.72 -3.95 2.71
CA PRO A 340 6.71 -3.15 1.98
C PRO A 340 7.76 -4.03 1.29
N LEU A 341 8.38 -3.50 0.24
CA LEU A 341 9.43 -4.22 -0.48
C LEU A 341 10.58 -4.56 0.48
N THR A 342 10.90 -5.83 0.65
CA THR A 342 12.04 -6.29 1.46
C THR A 342 13.37 -6.28 0.69
N GLY A 343 13.37 -5.67 -0.51
CA GLY A 343 14.45 -5.67 -1.49
C GLY A 343 14.12 -6.54 -2.71
N GLY A 344 14.89 -6.39 -3.79
CA GLY A 344 14.69 -7.13 -5.03
C GLY A 344 14.11 -6.27 -6.17
N ASP A 345 13.32 -6.93 -7.02
CA ASP A 345 12.56 -6.28 -8.09
C ASP A 345 11.36 -5.54 -7.51
N ALA A 346 11.16 -4.31 -7.96
CA ALA A 346 9.97 -3.51 -7.68
C ALA A 346 8.85 -3.77 -8.70
N ASP A 347 9.03 -4.72 -9.62
CA ASP A 347 8.02 -5.16 -10.57
C ASP A 347 7.39 -6.49 -10.15
N TRP A 348 6.06 -6.54 -10.23
CA TRP A 348 5.33 -7.78 -10.42
C TRP A 348 5.02 -7.94 -11.90
N HIS A 349 5.15 -9.14 -12.45
CA HIS A 349 4.73 -9.43 -13.81
C HIS A 349 3.90 -10.69 -13.84
N SER A 350 2.96 -10.72 -14.78
CA SER A 350 2.21 -11.91 -15.11
C SER A 350 3.14 -13.05 -15.57
N ASN A 351 2.70 -14.29 -15.43
CA ASN A 351 3.45 -15.46 -15.91
C ASN A 351 3.70 -15.43 -17.43
N SER A 352 2.84 -14.75 -18.19
CA SER A 352 2.98 -14.52 -19.63
C SER A 352 3.96 -13.39 -19.98
N GLY A 353 4.33 -12.55 -19.01
CA GLY A 353 5.19 -11.36 -19.22
C GLY A 353 4.53 -10.25 -20.05
N ASP A 354 3.23 -10.35 -20.35
CA ASP A 354 2.49 -9.38 -21.17
C ASP A 354 1.89 -8.22 -20.34
N PHE A 355 1.89 -8.35 -19.02
CA PHE A 355 1.43 -7.34 -18.06
C PHE A 355 2.39 -7.21 -16.88
N VAL A 356 2.68 -5.96 -16.51
CA VAL A 356 3.64 -5.58 -15.47
C VAL A 356 3.04 -4.50 -14.56
N VAL A 357 3.29 -4.63 -13.26
CA VAL A 357 2.94 -3.66 -12.22
C VAL A 357 4.22 -3.30 -11.46
N ARG A 358 4.70 -2.07 -11.65
CA ARG A 358 5.86 -1.49 -10.98
C ARG A 358 5.43 -0.69 -9.75
N VAL A 359 6.03 -0.93 -8.60
CA VAL A 359 5.85 -0.11 -7.40
C VAL A 359 6.87 1.02 -7.41
N ASP A 360 6.39 2.25 -7.58
CA ASP A 360 7.23 3.45 -7.58
C ASP A 360 7.47 3.95 -6.15
N LYS A 361 6.41 3.93 -5.33
CA LYS A 361 6.46 4.37 -3.93
C LYS A 361 5.32 3.77 -3.12
N VAL A 362 5.57 3.53 -1.84
CA VAL A 362 4.55 3.01 -0.92
C VAL A 362 4.58 3.77 0.41
N ALA A 363 3.42 3.96 1.03
CA ALA A 363 3.34 4.50 2.39
C ALA A 363 3.83 3.48 3.43
N ASP A 364 4.51 3.93 4.48
CA ASP A 364 5.00 3.06 5.56
C ASP A 364 3.88 2.23 6.22
N ASP A 365 2.66 2.77 6.29
CA ASP A 365 1.47 2.10 6.86
C ASP A 365 0.60 1.37 5.82
N LEU A 366 1.10 1.28 4.58
CA LEU A 366 0.42 0.74 3.41
C LEU A 366 -0.94 1.41 3.13
N SER A 367 -1.19 2.66 3.56
CA SER A 367 -2.44 3.36 3.24
C SER A 367 -2.60 3.70 1.76
N TRP A 368 -1.49 3.83 1.03
CA TRP A 368 -1.47 4.08 -0.40
C TRP A 368 -0.19 3.55 -1.04
N VAL A 369 -0.25 3.39 -2.36
CA VAL A 369 0.87 2.99 -3.23
C VAL A 369 0.80 3.78 -4.54
N GLU A 370 1.91 4.36 -4.94
CA GLU A 370 2.14 4.88 -6.30
C GLU A 370 2.74 3.76 -7.13
N LEU A 371 2.13 3.48 -8.27
CA LEU A 371 2.52 2.39 -9.15
C LEU A 371 2.46 2.80 -10.61
N THR A 372 3.23 2.12 -11.44
CA THR A 372 3.21 2.21 -12.89
C THR A 372 2.81 0.86 -13.47
N VAL A 373 1.73 0.85 -14.23
CA VAL A 373 1.22 -0.36 -14.92
C VAL A 373 1.59 -0.28 -16.38
N GLY A 374 2.03 -1.39 -16.98
CA GLY A 374 2.38 -1.42 -18.39
C GLY A 374 2.30 -2.79 -19.03
N GLY A 375 2.53 -2.81 -20.34
CA GLY A 375 2.72 -4.04 -21.12
C GLY A 375 4.14 -4.59 -21.03
N ALA A 376 4.45 -5.55 -21.90
CA ALA A 376 5.74 -6.26 -21.93
C ALA A 376 6.98 -5.34 -22.01
N ASP A 377 6.90 -4.18 -22.67
CA ASP A 377 8.08 -3.30 -22.80
C ASP A 377 8.50 -2.71 -21.44
N LEU A 378 7.57 -2.57 -20.48
CA LEU A 378 7.88 -2.10 -19.12
C LEU A 378 8.81 -3.08 -18.40
N LEU A 379 8.64 -4.38 -18.62
CA LEU A 379 9.51 -5.43 -18.07
C LEU A 379 10.92 -5.31 -18.62
N THR A 380 11.05 -5.03 -19.92
CA THR A 380 12.37 -4.94 -20.59
C THR A 380 13.12 -3.65 -20.29
N ALA A 381 12.45 -2.65 -19.72
CA ALA A 381 13.03 -1.37 -19.32
C ALA A 381 13.78 -1.48 -17.97
N GLY A 382 14.82 -2.33 -17.96
CA GLY A 382 15.67 -2.58 -16.79
C GLY A 382 16.23 -1.30 -16.18
N ALA A 383 15.92 -1.07 -14.91
CA ALA A 383 16.39 0.11 -14.19
C ALA A 383 16.86 -0.25 -12.78
N VAL A 384 17.71 0.60 -12.20
CA VAL A 384 18.03 0.54 -10.78
C VAL A 384 18.13 1.95 -10.22
N THR A 385 17.51 2.17 -9.07
CA THR A 385 17.61 3.41 -8.29
C THR A 385 18.39 3.14 -7.00
N VAL A 386 19.01 4.18 -6.44
CA VAL A 386 19.78 4.09 -5.20
C VAL A 386 19.33 5.19 -4.24
N ASP A 387 18.80 4.81 -3.09
CA ASP A 387 18.44 5.72 -2.01
C ASP A 387 19.49 5.67 -0.89
N VAL A 388 19.69 6.78 -0.18
CA VAL A 388 20.71 6.89 0.88
C VAL A 388 20.15 7.56 2.14
N ALA A 389 20.09 6.79 3.22
CA ALA A 389 19.86 7.29 4.58
C ALA A 389 21.20 7.59 5.27
N VAL A 390 21.22 8.64 6.12
CA VAL A 390 22.42 9.09 6.85
C VAL A 390 22.20 8.88 8.34
N GLY A 391 23.15 8.20 8.99
CA GLY A 391 23.24 8.07 10.45
C GLY A 391 24.68 8.29 10.91
N GLY A 392 24.93 8.14 12.22
CA GLY A 392 26.28 8.24 12.76
C GLY A 392 26.32 8.62 14.24
N ASN A 393 27.51 8.47 14.83
CA ASN A 393 27.80 8.90 16.19
C ASN A 393 28.86 10.01 16.17
N SER A 394 28.75 10.92 17.12
CA SER A 394 29.65 12.08 17.25
C SER A 394 30.55 11.88 18.46
N ALA A 395 31.84 12.17 18.32
CA ALA A 395 32.76 12.28 19.43
C ALA A 395 33.41 13.67 19.40
N LEU A 396 33.42 14.35 20.54
CA LEU A 396 34.18 15.58 20.71
C LEU A 396 35.68 15.25 20.68
N VAL A 397 36.43 15.90 19.80
CA VAL A 397 37.86 15.62 19.62
C VAL A 397 38.73 16.82 19.97
N GLU A 398 38.30 18.02 19.60
CA GLU A 398 39.06 19.25 19.85
C GLU A 398 38.14 20.33 20.39
N GLU A 399 38.61 21.07 21.37
CA GLU A 399 38.00 22.32 21.80
C GLU A 399 39.07 23.39 21.90
N GLY A 400 38.68 24.64 21.69
CA GLY A 400 39.61 25.75 21.73
C GLY A 400 38.90 27.08 21.81
N VAL A 401 39.69 28.14 21.84
CA VAL A 401 39.22 29.52 21.74
C VAL A 401 39.77 30.08 20.45
N GLU A 402 38.89 30.63 19.63
CA GLU A 402 39.28 31.34 18.43
C GLU A 402 38.95 32.81 18.59
N GLU A 403 39.95 33.67 18.41
CA GLU A 403 39.80 35.12 18.43
C GLU A 403 39.36 35.64 17.06
N ASP A 404 38.88 36.87 16.96
CA ASP A 404 38.63 37.52 15.67
C ASP A 404 37.68 36.74 14.71
N VAL A 405 36.79 35.92 15.28
CA VAL A 405 35.80 35.14 14.55
C VAL A 405 34.70 36.08 14.06
N PRO A 406 34.36 36.09 12.77
CA PRO A 406 33.33 36.97 12.24
C PRO A 406 31.95 36.61 12.77
N VAL A 407 31.27 37.58 13.40
CA VAL A 407 29.87 37.50 13.82
C VAL A 407 29.01 38.09 12.71
N PHE A 408 28.84 37.33 11.64
CA PHE A 408 28.17 37.80 10.42
C PHE A 408 28.80 39.12 9.92
N ILE A 409 28.07 40.24 9.95
CA ILE A 409 28.57 41.58 9.58
C ILE A 409 28.74 42.54 10.75
N CYS A 410 28.41 42.12 11.98
CA CYS A 410 28.32 43.05 13.11
C CYS A 410 29.63 43.17 13.91
N GLY A 411 30.71 42.61 13.37
CA GLY A 411 32.03 42.66 13.98
C GLY A 411 32.65 41.27 14.07
N ARG A 412 33.66 41.19 14.92
CA ARG A 412 34.42 39.98 15.20
C ARG A 412 34.50 39.79 16.71
N GLY A 413 34.58 38.55 17.17
CA GLY A 413 34.61 38.23 18.60
C GLY A 413 35.52 37.04 18.89
N THR A 414 35.75 36.81 20.17
CA THR A 414 36.48 35.64 20.67
C THR A 414 35.47 34.63 21.20
N TYR A 415 35.50 33.41 20.68
CA TYR A 415 34.54 32.36 21.02
C TYR A 415 35.22 31.02 21.23
N HIS A 416 34.71 30.26 22.19
CA HIS A 416 35.00 28.84 22.29
C HIS A 416 34.36 28.08 21.12
N PHE A 417 35.13 27.18 20.53
CA PHE A 417 34.67 26.24 19.50
C PHE A 417 34.92 24.80 19.92
N TYR A 418 34.16 23.90 19.31
CA TYR A 418 34.23 22.47 19.47
C TYR A 418 34.27 21.85 18.07
N ILE A 419 35.27 21.01 17.81
CA ILE A 419 35.36 20.19 16.60
C ILE A 419 35.00 18.77 16.98
N ASP A 420 33.85 18.34 16.47
CA ASP A 420 33.36 16.99 16.60
C ASP A 420 33.77 16.19 15.37
N HIS A 421 34.43 15.06 15.62
CA HIS A 421 34.65 14.07 14.59
C HIS A 421 33.49 13.06 14.63
N GLN A 422 32.76 12.97 13.53
CA GLN A 422 31.60 12.11 13.35
C GLN A 422 31.97 10.91 12.50
N GLN A 423 31.73 9.73 13.05
CA GLN A 423 31.65 8.54 12.24
C GLN A 423 30.31 8.58 11.50
N THR A 424 30.36 8.94 10.21
CA THR A 424 29.17 8.96 9.36
C THR A 424 28.91 7.55 8.81
N GLN A 425 27.67 7.10 8.95
CA GLN A 425 27.18 5.89 8.31
C GLN A 425 26.17 6.26 7.21
N LEU A 426 26.39 5.75 6.00
CA LEU A 426 25.45 5.83 4.89
C LEU A 426 24.86 4.45 4.65
N THR A 427 23.54 4.33 4.78
CA THR A 427 22.81 3.12 4.39
C THR A 427 22.23 3.35 3.00
N CYS A 428 22.76 2.64 2.02
CA CYS A 428 22.37 2.75 0.63
C CYS A 428 21.52 1.53 0.25
N THR A 429 20.36 1.75 -0.34
CA THR A 429 19.46 0.69 -0.79
C THR A 429 19.22 0.82 -2.28
N ALA A 430 19.50 -0.25 -3.03
CA ALA A 430 19.21 -0.32 -4.45
C ALA A 430 17.86 -0.99 -4.69
N THR A 431 17.06 -0.41 -5.58
CA THR A 431 15.79 -0.97 -6.03
C THR A 431 15.89 -1.24 -7.51
N ALA A 432 15.78 -2.51 -7.91
CA ALA A 432 15.83 -2.94 -9.30
C ALA A 432 14.42 -2.98 -9.90
N PHE A 433 14.33 -2.87 -11.22
CA PHE A 433 13.09 -2.97 -11.97
C PHE A 433 13.29 -3.85 -13.20
N GLY A 434 12.45 -4.85 -13.39
CA GLY A 434 12.44 -5.72 -14.57
C GLY A 434 13.44 -6.87 -14.51
N TYR A 435 13.72 -7.40 -13.31
CA TYR A 435 14.69 -8.48 -13.08
C TYR A 435 14.06 -9.55 -12.19
N ASP A 436 14.01 -10.81 -12.65
CA ASP A 436 13.43 -11.92 -11.87
C ASP A 436 14.21 -12.19 -10.58
N ASN A 437 15.55 -12.13 -10.66
CA ASN A 437 16.48 -12.44 -9.58
C ASN A 437 17.68 -11.46 -9.61
N PRO A 438 17.45 -10.19 -9.20
CA PRO A 438 18.44 -9.14 -9.37
C PRO A 438 19.70 -9.39 -8.51
N GLN A 439 20.85 -9.38 -9.18
CA GLN A 439 22.17 -9.43 -8.57
C GLN A 439 22.81 -8.05 -8.61
N PHE A 440 23.18 -7.53 -7.46
CA PHE A 440 23.75 -6.19 -7.34
C PHE A 440 25.28 -6.22 -7.30
N ALA A 441 25.92 -5.25 -7.93
CA ALA A 441 27.34 -4.94 -7.77
C ALA A 441 27.46 -3.46 -7.41
N TRP A 442 28.32 -3.14 -6.45
CA TRP A 442 28.44 -1.79 -5.92
C TRP A 442 29.79 -1.18 -6.27
N GLN A 443 29.80 0.12 -6.54
CA GLN A 443 31.00 0.93 -6.70
C GLN A 443 30.86 2.24 -5.91
N VAL A 444 31.98 2.73 -5.38
CA VAL A 444 32.07 4.03 -4.72
C VAL A 444 33.22 4.81 -5.35
N ASN A 445 32.93 5.97 -5.95
CA ASN A 445 33.87 6.76 -6.75
C ASN A 445 34.64 5.90 -7.78
N GLY A 446 33.95 4.96 -8.44
CA GLY A 446 34.52 4.04 -9.43
C GLY A 446 35.32 2.86 -8.85
N VAL A 447 35.49 2.78 -7.52
CA VAL A 447 36.14 1.63 -6.86
C VAL A 447 35.10 0.57 -6.54
N ALA A 448 35.33 -0.67 -6.99
CA ALA A 448 34.42 -1.78 -6.74
C ALA A 448 34.41 -2.18 -5.25
N VAL A 449 33.20 -2.37 -4.70
CA VAL A 449 33.01 -2.92 -3.36
C VAL A 449 33.09 -4.45 -3.44
N PRO A 450 33.95 -5.12 -2.65
CA PRO A 450 34.03 -6.57 -2.65
C PRO A 450 32.68 -7.22 -2.28
N PRO A 451 32.31 -8.38 -2.85
CA PRO A 451 31.04 -9.04 -2.53
C PRO A 451 30.85 -9.35 -1.04
N ALA A 452 31.94 -9.69 -0.33
CA ALA A 452 31.93 -9.95 1.11
C ALA A 452 31.93 -8.67 1.97
N GLY A 453 31.91 -7.48 1.36
CA GLY A 453 32.23 -6.23 2.04
C GLY A 453 33.72 -6.13 2.38
N GLY A 454 34.06 -5.22 3.29
CA GLY A 454 35.42 -4.99 3.77
C GLY A 454 35.84 -3.52 3.69
N LEU A 455 37.12 -3.27 3.96
CA LEU A 455 37.72 -1.95 3.85
C LEU A 455 38.05 -1.64 2.38
N ILE A 456 37.61 -0.49 1.89
CA ILE A 456 38.03 0.07 0.60
C ILE A 456 38.64 1.46 0.79
N HIS A 457 39.47 1.85 -0.16
CA HIS A 457 40.06 3.18 -0.24
C HIS A 457 39.56 3.88 -1.49
N VAL A 458 38.88 5.02 -1.32
CA VAL A 458 38.26 5.76 -2.44
C VAL A 458 38.90 7.13 -2.62
N PRO A 459 39.25 7.54 -3.85
CA PRO A 459 39.79 8.86 -4.08
C PRO A 459 38.68 9.91 -3.86
N VAL A 460 38.95 10.90 -3.02
CA VAL A 460 38.04 11.99 -2.69
C VAL A 460 38.77 13.33 -2.67
N VAL A 461 38.02 14.40 -2.89
CA VAL A 461 38.46 15.76 -2.54
C VAL A 461 37.79 16.09 -1.21
N ALA A 462 38.59 16.09 -0.14
CA ALA A 462 38.12 16.33 1.22
C ALA A 462 38.38 17.76 1.66
N THR A 463 37.46 18.28 2.47
CA THR A 463 37.53 19.58 3.13
C THR A 463 37.70 19.38 4.63
N PHE A 464 38.63 20.11 5.22
CA PHE A 464 38.91 20.09 6.65
C PHE A 464 38.55 21.46 7.19
N PRO A 465 37.28 21.67 7.58
CA PRO A 465 36.89 22.94 8.15
C PRO A 465 37.66 23.17 9.46
N ARG A 466 38.15 24.39 9.62
CA ARG A 466 38.71 24.94 10.86
C ARG A 466 37.99 26.26 11.16
N PRO A 467 38.03 26.74 12.41
CA PRO A 467 37.34 27.97 12.81
C PRO A 467 37.58 29.20 11.90
N LYS A 468 38.79 29.34 11.34
CA LYS A 468 39.18 30.47 10.47
C LYS A 468 39.54 30.11 9.03
N SER A 469 39.63 28.84 8.70
CA SER A 469 40.13 28.39 7.40
C SER A 469 39.47 27.10 7.00
N GLU A 470 39.35 26.85 5.72
CA GLU A 470 39.02 25.54 5.19
C GLU A 470 40.18 25.12 4.31
N THR A 471 40.79 23.97 4.63
CA THR A 471 41.79 23.38 3.74
C THR A 471 41.11 22.29 2.92
N THR A 472 41.47 22.22 1.64
CA THR A 472 40.99 21.19 0.73
C THR A 472 42.18 20.34 0.28
N GLY A 473 42.00 19.03 0.18
CA GLY A 473 43.05 18.14 -0.30
C GLY A 473 42.49 16.87 -0.90
N THR A 474 43.20 16.33 -1.90
CA THR A 474 42.91 15.00 -2.46
C THR A 474 43.43 13.93 -1.51
N ARG A 475 42.60 12.96 -1.16
CA ARG A 475 42.93 11.84 -0.26
C ARG A 475 42.26 10.55 -0.71
N ASN A 476 42.74 9.44 -0.15
CA ASN A 476 42.07 8.15 -0.25
C ASN A 476 41.29 7.91 1.06
N ALA A 477 39.99 8.20 1.05
CA ALA A 477 39.15 7.97 2.22
C ALA A 477 38.97 6.47 2.47
N ALA A 478 39.12 6.07 3.72
CA ALA A 478 38.92 4.71 4.21
C ALA A 478 37.44 4.49 4.54
N LEU A 479 36.80 3.58 3.81
CA LEU A 479 35.40 3.22 4.01
C LEU A 479 35.29 1.75 4.41
N ILE A 480 34.65 1.49 5.55
CA ILE A 480 34.22 0.13 5.89
C ILE A 480 32.87 -0.12 5.21
N CYS A 481 32.84 -1.09 4.31
CA CYS A 481 31.67 -1.48 3.54
C CYS A 481 31.08 -2.78 4.09
N ASN A 482 29.82 -2.76 4.48
CA ASN A 482 29.04 -3.98 4.77
C ASN A 482 27.96 -4.13 3.71
N ARG A 483 28.01 -5.22 2.96
CA ARG A 483 27.05 -5.51 1.88
C ARG A 483 26.12 -6.63 2.29
N SER A 484 24.82 -6.46 2.03
CA SER A 484 23.81 -7.50 2.15
C SER A 484 22.80 -7.37 1.02
N GLY A 485 22.90 -8.25 0.01
CA GLY A 485 22.01 -8.21 -1.17
C GLY A 485 22.02 -6.86 -1.89
N ASN A 486 20.87 -6.19 -1.87
CA ASN A 486 20.61 -4.87 -2.45
C ASN A 486 20.92 -3.69 -1.50
N THR A 487 21.53 -3.96 -0.34
CA THR A 487 21.90 -2.92 0.64
C THR A 487 23.40 -2.84 0.80
N LEU A 488 23.92 -1.62 0.84
CA LEU A 488 25.31 -1.28 1.12
C LEU A 488 25.37 -0.26 2.26
N VAL A 489 26.02 -0.64 3.36
CA VAL A 489 26.31 0.26 4.47
C VAL A 489 27.76 0.70 4.36
N LEU A 490 27.98 2.01 4.20
CA LEU A 490 29.30 2.64 4.20
C LEU A 490 29.52 3.33 5.54
N THR A 491 30.63 3.02 6.20
CA THR A 491 31.04 3.71 7.42
C THR A 491 32.33 4.47 7.12
N ALA A 492 32.26 5.80 7.17
CA ALA A 492 33.37 6.69 6.89
C ALA A 492 34.27 6.86 8.11
N ASP A 493 35.59 6.89 7.90
CA ASP A 493 36.55 7.24 8.95
C ASP A 493 36.40 8.73 9.32
N PRO A 494 36.23 9.07 10.61
CA PRO A 494 36.13 10.45 11.06
C PRO A 494 37.31 11.36 10.65
N ASN A 495 38.49 10.79 10.35
CA ASN A 495 39.72 11.55 10.08
C ASN A 495 39.90 11.94 8.60
N ASP A 496 38.99 11.50 7.73
CA ASP A 496 39.11 11.72 6.29
C ASP A 496 38.54 13.08 5.82
N GLY A 497 37.93 13.85 6.72
CA GLY A 497 37.35 15.15 6.42
C GLY A 497 35.98 15.06 5.73
N ASN A 498 35.45 16.22 5.32
CA ASN A 498 34.15 16.32 4.68
C ASN A 498 34.30 16.17 3.16
N TYR A 499 33.60 15.23 2.54
CA TYR A 499 33.74 14.93 1.11
C TYR A 499 32.42 14.44 0.48
N SER A 500 32.40 14.34 -0.84
CA SER A 500 31.29 13.75 -1.59
C SER A 500 31.63 12.35 -2.09
N LEU A 501 30.67 11.44 -2.03
CA LEU A 501 30.73 10.11 -2.63
C LEU A 501 29.73 10.00 -3.78
N GLU A 502 30.20 9.51 -4.93
CA GLU A 502 29.40 8.90 -5.99
C GLU A 502 29.22 7.43 -5.65
N ILE A 503 27.99 7.01 -5.39
CA ILE A 503 27.65 5.62 -5.07
C ILE A 503 26.86 5.07 -6.25
N GLN A 504 27.35 3.98 -6.81
CA GLN A 504 26.73 3.31 -7.96
C GLN A 504 26.35 1.88 -7.58
N ALA A 505 25.12 1.51 -7.92
CA ALA A 505 24.69 0.12 -7.96
C ALA A 505 24.48 -0.29 -9.42
N THR A 506 25.07 -1.41 -9.81
CA THR A 506 24.81 -2.10 -11.08
C THR A 506 23.98 -3.33 -10.78
N VAL A 507 22.89 -3.53 -11.51
CA VAL A 507 22.07 -4.74 -11.41
C VAL A 507 22.26 -5.60 -12.65
N THR A 508 22.30 -6.92 -12.45
CA THR A 508 22.32 -7.94 -13.49
C THR A 508 21.35 -9.06 -13.12
N GLU A 509 20.83 -9.78 -14.10
CA GLU A 509 19.99 -10.96 -13.86
C GLU A 509 20.84 -12.14 -13.34
N GLY A 510 20.41 -12.78 -12.25
CA GLY A 510 21.14 -13.88 -11.63
C GLY A 510 20.89 -15.23 -12.32
N ASN A 511 19.65 -15.47 -12.77
CA ASN A 511 19.22 -16.67 -13.50
C ASN A 511 17.95 -16.34 -14.31
N PRO A 512 18.05 -15.88 -15.56
CA PRO A 512 16.87 -15.46 -16.33
C PRO A 512 15.91 -16.62 -16.57
N ILE A 513 14.61 -16.42 -16.29
CA ILE A 513 13.56 -17.37 -16.68
C ILE A 513 13.17 -17.14 -18.14
N ALA A 514 13.16 -15.88 -18.61
CA ALA A 514 13.07 -15.51 -20.03
C ALA A 514 13.63 -14.09 -20.27
N SER A 515 14.30 -13.86 -21.41
CA SER A 515 14.87 -12.57 -21.88
C SER A 515 15.29 -11.58 -20.77
N PRO A 516 16.48 -11.77 -20.16
CA PRO A 516 16.93 -10.90 -19.07
C PRO A 516 16.92 -9.43 -19.50
N ALA A 517 16.44 -8.55 -18.62
CA ALA A 517 16.71 -7.13 -18.79
C ALA A 517 18.24 -6.90 -18.87
N PRO A 518 18.70 -5.99 -19.76
CA PRO A 518 20.12 -5.70 -19.87
C PRO A 518 20.66 -5.17 -18.55
N PRO A 519 21.97 -5.32 -18.25
CA PRO A 519 22.57 -4.72 -17.07
C PRO A 519 22.29 -3.22 -17.00
N SER A 520 21.84 -2.75 -15.84
CA SER A 520 21.51 -1.33 -15.61
C SER A 520 22.29 -0.78 -14.43
N SER A 521 22.48 0.54 -14.39
CA SER A 521 23.24 1.20 -13.32
C SER A 521 22.55 2.47 -12.86
N GLY A 522 22.48 2.62 -11.54
CA GLY A 522 21.92 3.75 -10.83
C GLY A 522 23.00 4.42 -10.00
N LYS A 523 23.03 5.75 -10.01
CA LYS A 523 24.04 6.55 -9.31
C LYS A 523 23.39 7.58 -8.40
N ILE A 524 24.00 7.83 -7.26
CA ILE A 524 23.65 8.94 -6.37
C ILE A 524 24.90 9.60 -5.81
N PHE A 525 24.82 10.92 -5.61
CA PHE A 525 25.87 11.70 -4.96
C PHE A 525 25.44 12.04 -3.53
N LYS A 526 26.30 11.75 -2.55
CA LYS A 526 26.03 12.07 -1.14
C LYS A 526 27.21 12.77 -0.48
N GLN A 527 26.92 13.82 0.29
CA GLN A 527 27.89 14.48 1.15
C GLN A 527 28.07 13.67 2.44
N VAL A 528 29.31 13.37 2.76
CA VAL A 528 29.77 12.78 4.01
C VAL A 528 30.36 13.90 4.86
N LYS A 529 29.81 14.11 6.06
CA LYS A 529 30.28 15.12 7.00
C LYS A 529 30.89 14.44 8.22
N THR A 530 32.21 14.30 8.24
CA THR A 530 32.94 13.72 9.37
C THR A 530 33.47 14.76 10.34
N ILE A 531 33.53 16.04 9.96
CA ILE A 531 34.02 17.11 10.81
C ILE A 531 32.92 18.17 10.93
N LEU A 532 32.41 18.35 12.15
CA LEU A 532 31.49 19.43 12.48
C LEU A 532 32.18 20.42 13.43
N ILE A 533 32.06 21.71 13.11
CA ILE A 533 32.45 22.77 14.02
C ILE A 533 31.17 23.30 14.66
N SER A 534 31.08 23.19 15.98
CA SER A 534 30.10 23.91 16.77
C SER A 534 30.80 24.99 17.60
N TRP A 535 30.03 26.00 17.99
CA TRP A 535 30.52 27.11 18.78
C TRP A 535 29.81 27.14 20.12
N GLU A 536 30.38 27.81 21.10
CA GLU A 536 29.69 28.06 22.35
C GLU A 536 28.40 28.88 22.11
N LYS A 537 27.47 28.79 23.06
CA LYS A 537 26.18 29.48 23.00
C LYS A 537 26.34 30.98 22.73
N LYS A 538 27.37 31.61 23.29
CA LYS A 538 27.64 33.04 23.14
C LYS A 538 27.78 33.46 21.67
N TYR A 539 28.44 32.66 20.84
CA TYR A 539 28.58 32.93 19.41
C TYR A 539 27.22 33.02 18.72
N TYR A 540 26.36 32.03 18.96
CA TYR A 540 25.02 32.00 18.35
C TYR A 540 24.12 33.13 18.86
N ASP A 541 24.24 33.50 20.14
CA ASP A 541 23.54 34.66 20.71
C ASP A 541 23.98 35.97 20.04
N ASP A 542 25.28 36.16 19.82
CA ASP A 542 25.83 37.34 19.14
C ASP A 542 25.43 37.39 17.66
N VAL A 543 25.42 36.24 16.96
CA VAL A 543 24.90 36.12 15.59
C VAL A 543 23.41 36.48 15.56
N ALA A 544 22.59 35.97 16.47
CA ALA A 544 21.17 36.29 16.55
C ALA A 544 20.93 37.78 16.84
N ALA A 545 21.70 38.37 17.77
CA ALA A 545 21.67 39.80 18.04
C ALA A 545 22.08 40.64 16.82
N CYS A 546 23.08 40.19 16.07
CA CYS A 546 23.50 40.81 14.82
C CYS A 546 22.40 40.76 13.77
N VAL A 547 21.83 39.59 13.49
CA VAL A 547 20.73 39.41 12.53
C VAL A 547 19.53 40.26 12.91
N LYS A 548 19.20 40.34 14.22
CA LYS A 548 18.15 41.22 14.73
C LYS A 548 18.47 42.69 14.43
N ARG A 549 19.70 43.15 14.69
CA ARG A 549 20.13 44.53 14.41
C ARG A 549 20.01 44.87 12.91
N VAL A 550 20.45 43.97 12.03
CA VAL A 550 20.31 44.13 10.57
C VAL A 550 18.84 44.22 10.17
N ARG A 551 17.98 43.38 10.77
CA ARG A 551 16.53 43.42 10.55
C ARG A 551 15.91 44.74 11.02
N ASP A 552 16.28 45.22 12.20
CA ASP A 552 15.77 46.47 12.78
C ASP A 552 16.20 47.68 11.93
N ILE A 553 17.45 47.69 11.46
CA ILE A 553 17.96 48.66 10.48
C ILE A 553 17.09 48.61 9.22
N ASN A 554 16.92 47.44 8.61
CA ASN A 554 16.11 47.27 7.41
C ASN A 554 14.67 47.76 7.60
N GLN A 555 14.02 47.44 8.72
CA GLN A 555 12.66 47.91 9.03
C GLN A 555 12.58 49.42 9.24
N LYS A 556 13.57 50.02 9.91
CA LYS A 556 13.64 51.47 10.13
C LYS A 556 13.87 52.23 8.81
N TYR A 557 14.70 51.68 7.92
CA TYR A 557 14.96 52.24 6.59
C TYR A 557 13.81 52.03 5.62
N ALA A 558 13.13 50.88 5.64
CA ALA A 558 11.92 50.62 4.85
C ALA A 558 10.76 51.57 5.19
N LYS A 559 10.71 52.08 6.43
CA LYS A 559 9.77 53.13 6.86
C LYS A 559 10.23 54.55 6.50
N SER A 560 11.51 54.75 6.20
CA SER A 560 12.03 56.05 5.80
C SER A 560 11.75 56.27 4.30
N LYS A 561 11.01 57.32 3.94
CA LYS A 561 10.71 57.71 2.54
C LYS A 561 11.96 58.17 1.73
N ARG A 562 13.17 57.83 2.17
CA ARG A 562 14.44 58.41 1.67
C ARG A 562 14.95 57.81 0.37
N TRP A 563 14.33 56.77 -0.17
CA TRP A 563 14.72 56.15 -1.45
C TRP A 563 13.50 56.08 -2.40
N PRO A 564 13.13 57.20 -3.05
CA PRO A 564 12.08 57.18 -4.06
C PRO A 564 12.57 56.38 -5.27
N GLY A 565 11.92 55.25 -5.58
CA GLY A 565 12.09 54.52 -6.85
C GLY A 565 12.50 53.05 -6.75
N LEU A 566 12.78 52.51 -5.56
CA LEU A 566 13.04 51.08 -5.38
C LEU A 566 11.77 50.38 -4.89
N ASN A 567 11.26 49.42 -5.66
CA ASN A 567 10.10 48.61 -5.28
C ASN A 567 10.53 47.60 -4.21
N PRO A 568 10.09 47.72 -2.95
CA PRO A 568 10.49 46.81 -1.87
C PRO A 568 9.98 45.38 -2.05
N GLY A 569 9.10 45.14 -3.03
CA GLY A 569 8.62 43.79 -3.39
C GLY A 569 9.58 43.02 -4.32
N ASP A 570 10.57 43.68 -4.91
CA ASP A 570 11.55 43.02 -5.80
C ASP A 570 12.68 42.35 -4.98
N PRO A 571 12.82 41.01 -5.06
CA PRO A 571 13.85 40.27 -4.33
C PRO A 571 15.28 40.75 -4.62
N VAL A 572 15.56 41.16 -5.86
CA VAL A 572 16.89 41.63 -6.27
C VAL A 572 17.22 42.97 -5.62
N THR A 573 16.22 43.84 -5.51
CA THR A 573 16.33 45.14 -4.85
C THR A 573 16.59 45.00 -3.34
N ARG A 574 15.95 44.02 -2.68
CA ARG A 574 16.22 43.71 -1.25
C ARG A 574 17.63 43.17 -1.02
N VAL A 575 18.07 42.22 -1.85
CA VAL A 575 19.41 41.63 -1.75
C VAL A 575 20.48 42.71 -1.99
N ARG A 576 20.27 43.58 -2.97
CA ARG A 576 21.15 44.73 -3.23
C ARG A 576 21.23 45.68 -2.04
N LEU A 577 20.09 46.06 -1.45
CA LEU A 577 20.05 46.94 -0.29
C LEU A 577 20.82 46.35 0.91
N ILE A 578 20.67 45.04 1.14
CA ILE A 578 21.41 44.34 2.20
C ILE A 578 22.91 44.34 1.90
N LEU A 579 23.32 44.03 0.67
CA LEU A 579 24.73 44.02 0.27
C LEU A 579 25.36 45.42 0.31
N ASP A 580 24.65 46.47 -0.11
CA ASP A 580 25.13 47.87 -0.02
C ASP A 580 25.32 48.28 1.45
N LEU A 581 24.40 47.88 2.34
CA LEU A 581 24.51 48.12 3.79
C LEU A 581 25.66 47.32 4.43
N MET A 582 25.87 46.07 4.00
CA MET A 582 27.00 45.25 4.42
C MET A 582 28.32 45.89 3.96
N GLN A 583 28.38 46.37 2.71
CA GLN A 583 29.54 47.05 2.15
C GLN A 583 29.93 48.27 2.98
N GLU A 584 28.95 49.12 3.32
CA GLU A 584 29.20 50.36 4.04
C GLU A 584 29.71 50.13 5.47
N GLY A 585 29.18 49.14 6.18
CA GLY A 585 29.66 48.76 7.52
C GLY A 585 31.01 48.03 7.53
N LEU A 586 31.42 47.42 6.42
CA LEU A 586 32.65 46.62 6.32
C LEU A 586 33.84 47.39 5.72
N LYS A 587 33.62 48.62 5.22
CA LYS A 587 34.64 49.46 4.55
C LYS A 587 35.95 49.63 5.33
N GLU A 588 35.87 49.71 6.65
CA GLU A 588 37.05 49.95 7.51
C GLU A 588 37.60 48.66 8.15
N SER A 589 36.78 47.61 8.24
CA SER A 589 37.10 46.41 9.04
C SER A 589 37.43 45.17 8.21
N ASN A 590 36.99 45.09 6.95
CA ASN A 590 37.24 43.91 6.11
C ASN A 590 37.25 44.25 4.59
N PRO A 591 38.36 44.80 4.07
CA PRO A 591 38.45 45.28 2.68
C PRO A 591 38.29 44.17 1.64
N ILE A 592 38.69 42.93 1.96
CA ILE A 592 38.54 41.78 1.07
C ILE A 592 37.05 41.42 0.89
N LEU A 593 36.28 41.40 1.98
CA LEU A 593 34.85 41.11 1.93
C LEU A 593 34.07 42.22 1.23
N VAL A 594 34.50 43.48 1.39
CA VAL A 594 33.97 44.63 0.63
C VAL A 594 34.18 44.44 -0.86
N GLU A 595 35.35 43.95 -1.28
CA GLU A 595 35.64 43.67 -2.68
C GLU A 595 34.76 42.54 -3.24
N GLN A 596 34.52 41.47 -2.47
CA GLN A 596 33.62 40.38 -2.85
C GLN A 596 32.15 40.83 -2.95
N ILE A 597 31.72 41.68 -2.01
CA ILE A 597 30.39 42.31 -2.05
C ILE A 597 30.27 43.20 -3.29
N ASN A 598 31.29 43.99 -3.63
CA ASN A 598 31.32 44.82 -4.84
C ASN A 598 31.19 44.00 -6.13
N ARG A 599 31.88 42.85 -6.22
CA ARG A 599 31.75 41.96 -7.38
C ARG A 599 30.33 41.40 -7.50
N THR A 600 29.74 40.99 -6.38
CA THR A 600 28.36 40.49 -6.34
C THR A 600 27.34 41.57 -6.72
N LEU A 601 27.50 42.79 -6.19
CA LEU A 601 26.68 43.96 -6.52
C LEU A 601 26.77 44.34 -8.01
N SER A 602 27.97 44.24 -8.60
CA SER A 602 28.19 44.45 -10.03
C SER A 602 27.45 43.41 -10.87
N THR A 603 27.57 42.12 -10.52
CA THR A 603 26.86 41.02 -11.22
C THR A 603 25.34 41.14 -11.12
N LEU A 604 24.81 41.51 -9.94
CA LEU A 604 23.39 41.77 -9.74
C LEU A 604 22.91 42.97 -10.58
N SER A 605 23.73 44.02 -10.68
CA SER A 605 23.42 45.19 -11.52
C SER A 605 23.40 44.86 -13.01
N GLN A 606 24.35 44.03 -13.49
CA GLN A 606 24.36 43.56 -14.88
C GLN A 606 23.16 42.66 -15.19
N THR A 607 22.79 41.77 -14.26
CA THR A 607 21.65 40.87 -14.41
C THR A 607 20.33 41.64 -14.44
N ALA A 608 20.15 42.61 -13.54
CA ALA A 608 18.98 43.48 -13.51
C ALA A 608 18.87 44.33 -14.80
N ARG A 609 20.00 44.82 -15.33
CA ARG A 609 20.03 45.54 -16.60
C ARG A 609 19.61 44.65 -17.77
N ARG A 610 20.15 43.43 -17.87
CA ARG A 610 19.75 42.45 -18.90
C ARG A 610 18.28 42.06 -18.82
N GLN A 611 17.72 41.97 -17.61
CA GLN A 611 16.30 41.70 -17.42
C GLN A 611 15.40 42.88 -17.83
N ARG A 612 15.86 44.13 -17.62
CA ARG A 612 15.17 45.32 -18.12
C ARG A 612 15.26 45.45 -19.64
N GLU A 613 16.37 45.08 -20.25
CA GLU A 613 16.56 45.11 -21.71
C GLU A 613 15.77 43.98 -22.44
N ARG A 614 15.37 42.93 -21.71
CA ARG A 614 14.52 41.84 -22.23
C ARG A 614 13.02 42.08 -22.03
N ARG A 615 12.64 43.12 -21.30
CA ARG A 615 11.25 43.56 -21.10
C ARG A 615 11.02 44.79 -21.95
#